data_AF-A0A9D9MBZ6-F1
#
_entry.id   AF-A0A9D9MBZ6-F1
#
_cell.length_a   1.000
_cell.length_b   1.000
_cell.length_c   1.000
_cell.angle_alpha   90.00
_cell.angle_beta   90.00
_cell.angle_gamma   90.00
#
_symmetry.space_group_name_H-M   'P 1'
#
loop_
_entity.id
_entity.type
_entity.pdbx_description
1 polymer ?
#
loop_
_entity_poly.entity_id
_entity_poly.type
_entity_poly.pdbx_seq_one_letter_code
_entity_poly.pdbx_strand_id
1 'polypeptide(L)'
;MEDKEKVMADSMDELSKTLASVNDSALLKDFLKALLTPQEYNAVAARWALVRLLDQGMTQRKIAETLGLSLCKITRGSREMKKEESSFRKMIDICKNL
;
A
#
# COMPACT_ATOMS: atom_id res chain seq x y z
N MET A 1 -22.29 -6.60 19.30
CA MET A 1 -20.87 -6.63 18.88
C MET A 1 -20.74 -7.35 17.53
N GLU A 2 -21.47 -8.46 17.33
CA GLU A 2 -21.61 -9.18 16.06
C GLU A 2 -22.01 -8.29 14.86
N ASP A 3 -22.96 -7.36 15.04
CA ASP A 3 -23.39 -6.50 13.91
C ASP A 3 -22.30 -5.55 13.39
N LYS A 4 -21.42 -5.05 14.28
CA LYS A 4 -20.34 -4.12 13.90
C LYS A 4 -19.20 -4.86 13.19
N GLU A 5 -18.86 -6.06 13.66
CA GLU A 5 -17.83 -6.89 13.04
C GLU A 5 -18.27 -7.34 11.64
N LYS A 6 -19.55 -7.71 11.49
CA LYS A 6 -20.13 -8.07 10.19
C LYS A 6 -20.10 -6.90 9.20
N VAL A 7 -20.57 -5.71 9.60
CA VAL A 7 -20.54 -4.51 8.75
C VAL A 7 -19.11 -4.19 8.29
N MET A 8 -18.11 -4.31 9.17
CA MET A 8 -16.72 -4.02 8.83
C MET A 8 -16.10 -5.07 7.89
N ALA A 9 -16.42 -6.36 8.08
CA ALA A 9 -15.96 -7.42 7.20
C ALA A 9 -16.53 -7.26 5.78
N ASP A 10 -17.83 -7.00 5.68
CA ASP A 10 -18.52 -6.79 4.41
C ASP A 10 -17.99 -5.54 3.69
N SER A 11 -17.69 -4.47 4.43
CA SER A 11 -17.15 -3.21 3.87
C SER A 11 -15.80 -3.39 3.16
N MET A 12 -14.92 -4.25 3.68
CA MET A 12 -13.60 -4.47 3.08
C MET A 12 -13.62 -5.36 1.85
N ASP A 13 -14.52 -6.36 1.83
CA ASP A 13 -14.75 -7.16 0.65
C ASP A 13 -15.37 -6.30 -0.48
N GLU A 14 -16.38 -5.48 -0.16
CA GLU A 14 -17.01 -4.56 -1.10
C GLU A 14 -16.01 -3.54 -1.67
N LEU A 15 -15.20 -2.90 -0.82
CA LEU A 15 -14.19 -1.95 -1.27
C LEU A 15 -13.16 -2.62 -2.19
N SER A 16 -12.68 -3.81 -1.83
CA SER A 16 -11.67 -4.53 -2.61
C SER A 16 -12.19 -4.91 -4.00
N LYS A 17 -13.42 -5.43 -4.09
CA LYS A 17 -14.09 -5.75 -5.36
C LYS A 17 -14.30 -4.51 -6.21
N THR A 18 -14.73 -3.41 -5.60
CA THR A 18 -14.94 -2.14 -6.28
C THR A 18 -13.63 -1.64 -6.89
N LEU A 19 -12.55 -1.55 -6.10
CA LEU A 19 -11.23 -1.12 -6.57
C LEU A 19 -10.69 -1.98 -7.72
N ALA A 20 -10.91 -3.30 -7.68
CA ALA A 20 -10.45 -4.23 -8.71
C ALA A 20 -11.23 -4.11 -10.04
N SER A 21 -12.44 -3.56 -10.02
CA SER A 21 -13.29 -3.42 -11.22
C SER A 21 -13.03 -2.13 -12.02
N VAL A 22 -12.28 -1.18 -11.46
CA VAL A 22 -12.05 0.13 -12.06
C VAL A 22 -10.81 0.12 -12.96
N ASN A 23 -11.00 0.40 -14.26
CA ASN A 23 -9.91 0.54 -15.25
C ASN A 23 -9.48 2.01 -15.48
N ASP A 24 -9.80 2.91 -14.54
CA ASP A 24 -9.44 4.33 -14.59
C ASP A 24 -8.56 4.71 -13.40
N SER A 25 -7.27 4.92 -13.66
CA SER A 25 -6.29 5.28 -12.63
C SER A 25 -6.46 6.70 -12.09
N ALA A 26 -7.04 7.63 -12.86
CA ALA A 26 -7.28 8.99 -12.41
C ALA A 26 -8.43 9.01 -11.40
N LEU A 27 -9.53 8.30 -11.72
CA LEU A 27 -10.66 8.13 -10.81
C LEU A 27 -10.23 7.47 -9.49
N LEU A 28 -9.46 6.38 -9.55
CA LEU A 28 -8.96 5.71 -8.33
C LEU A 28 -8.08 6.63 -7.48
N LYS A 29 -7.23 7.44 -8.12
CA LYS A 29 -6.38 8.39 -7.40
C LYS A 29 -7.21 9.46 -6.67
N ASP A 30 -8.23 10.01 -7.31
CA ASP A 30 -9.08 11.03 -6.70
C ASP A 30 -10.00 10.44 -5.61
N PHE A 31 -10.51 9.23 -5.82
CA PHE A 31 -11.22 8.47 -4.79
C PHE A 31 -10.35 8.26 -3.54
N LEU A 32 -9.10 7.81 -3.68
CA LEU A 32 -8.21 7.60 -2.54
C LEU A 32 -7.88 8.90 -1.80
N LYS A 33 -7.78 10.04 -2.49
CA LYS A 33 -7.63 11.35 -1.84
C LYS A 33 -8.87 11.78 -1.06
N ALA A 34 -10.06 11.39 -1.51
CA ALA A 34 -11.32 11.70 -0.84
C ALA A 34 -11.58 10.76 0.35
N LEU A 35 -11.20 9.49 0.24
CA LEU A 35 -11.39 8.47 1.27
C LEU A 35 -10.42 8.64 2.45
N LEU A 36 -9.16 8.96 2.16
CA LEU A 36 -8.11 9.05 3.16
C LEU A 36 -7.91 10.50 3.62
N THR A 37 -7.54 10.69 4.88
CA THR A 37 -7.02 11.99 5.30
C THR A 37 -5.72 12.32 4.54
N PRO A 38 -5.34 13.60 4.42
CA PRO A 38 -4.08 13.98 3.76
C PRO A 38 -2.85 13.27 4.36
N GLN A 39 -2.86 13.04 5.67
CA GLN A 39 -1.78 12.34 6.38
C GLN A 39 -1.74 10.85 6.02
N GLU A 40 -2.89 10.18 5.97
CA GLU A 40 -3.00 8.78 5.58
C GLU A 40 -2.64 8.56 4.12
N TYR A 41 -3.11 9.43 3.21
CA TYR A 41 -2.78 9.39 1.79
C TYR A 41 -1.26 9.46 1.57
N ASN A 42 -0.59 10.43 2.21
CA ASN A 42 0.86 10.55 2.15
C ASN A 42 1.56 9.33 2.75
N ALA A 43 1.03 8.78 3.84
CA ALA A 43 1.60 7.58 4.46
C ALA A 43 1.45 6.32 3.59
N VAL A 44 0.34 6.17 2.85
CA VAL A 44 0.15 5.10 1.86
C VAL A 44 1.13 5.27 0.70
N ALA A 45 1.22 6.48 0.13
CA ALA A 45 2.16 6.77 -0.96
C ALA A 45 3.63 6.51 -0.56
N ALA A 46 4.03 6.94 0.64
CA ALA A 46 5.37 6.70 1.16
C ALA A 46 5.66 5.20 1.38
N ARG A 47 4.66 4.42 1.85
CA ARG A 47 4.80 2.95 1.97
C ARG A 47 4.93 2.27 0.61
N TRP A 48 4.19 2.72 -0.39
CA TRP A 48 4.33 2.20 -1.75
C TRP A 48 5.72 2.51 -2.34
N ALA A 49 6.19 3.74 -2.19
CA ALA A 49 7.54 4.14 -2.60
C ALA A 49 8.62 3.30 -1.90
N LEU A 50 8.47 3.07 -0.59
CA LEU A 50 9.36 2.21 0.18
C LEU A 50 9.47 0.80 -0.41
N VAL A 51 8.34 0.17 -0.70
CA VAL A 51 8.28 -1.19 -1.26
C VAL A 51 8.94 -1.24 -2.63
N ARG A 52 8.67 -0.25 -3.51
CA ARG A 52 9.32 -0.15 -4.83
C ARG A 52 10.83 0.02 -4.75
N LEU A 53 11.32 0.88 -3.85
CA LEU A 53 12.76 1.11 -3.68
C LEU A 53 13.47 -0.11 -3.07
N LEU A 54 12.82 -0.84 -2.17
CA LEU A 54 13.33 -2.10 -1.64
C LEU A 54 13.47 -3.15 -2.74
N ASP A 55 12.46 -3.27 -3.62
CA ASP A 55 12.50 -4.18 -4.77
C ASP A 55 13.61 -3.81 -5.78
N GLN A 56 13.90 -2.52 -5.92
CA GLN A 56 15.04 -2.01 -6.72
C GLN A 56 16.42 -2.24 -6.07
N GLY A 57 16.49 -2.92 -4.92
CA GLY A 57 17.74 -3.23 -4.23
C GLY A 57 18.31 -2.09 -3.38
N MET A 58 17.57 -0.99 -3.18
CA MET A 58 18.02 0.11 -2.33
C MET A 58 18.04 -0.31 -0.86
N THR A 59 19.10 0.08 -0.13
CA THR A 59 19.21 -0.23 1.30
C THR A 59 18.17 0.52 2.12
N GLN A 60 17.67 -0.09 3.20
CA GLN A 60 16.70 0.54 4.09
C GLN A 60 17.17 1.90 4.63
N ARG A 61 18.48 2.04 4.92
CA ARG A 61 19.08 3.31 5.36
C ARG A 61 18.94 4.39 4.30
N LYS A 62 19.24 4.07 3.04
CA LYS A 62 19.13 5.05 1.95
C LYS A 62 17.68 5.43 1.65
N ILE A 63 16.76 4.48 1.80
CA ILE A 63 15.31 4.73 1.69
C ILE A 63 14.84 5.67 2.82
N ALA A 64 15.31 5.47 4.06
CA ALA A 64 14.99 6.34 5.19
C ALA A 64 15.38 7.80 4.93
N GLU A 65 16.60 8.02 4.43
CA GLU A 65 17.09 9.34 4.03
C GLU A 65 16.25 9.94 2.91
N THR A 66 15.95 9.15 1.87
CA THR A 66 15.25 9.62 0.66
C THR A 66 13.79 9.98 0.94
N LEU A 67 13.10 9.20 1.77
CA LEU A 67 11.68 9.38 2.07
C LEU A 67 11.42 10.18 3.35
N GLY A 68 12.46 10.56 4.10
CA GLY A 68 12.32 11.22 5.41
C GLY A 68 11.59 10.34 6.44
N LEU A 69 11.67 9.02 6.31
CA LEU A 69 10.98 8.06 7.18
C LEU A 69 11.93 7.50 8.24
N SER A 70 11.45 7.30 9.46
CA SER A 70 12.22 6.59 10.47
C SER A 70 12.42 5.12 10.11
N LEU A 71 13.58 4.54 10.45
CA LEU A 71 13.90 3.12 10.22
C LEU A 71 12.82 2.18 10.78
N CYS A 72 12.19 2.53 11.90
CA CYS A 72 11.09 1.75 12.49
C CYS A 72 9.89 1.59 11.53
N LYS A 73 9.58 2.59 10.71
CA LYS A 73 8.50 2.51 9.70
C LYS A 73 8.87 1.60 8.52
N ILE A 74 10.16 1.42 8.26
CA ILE A 74 10.69 0.64 7.13
C ILE A 74 10.73 -0.86 7.45
N THR A 75 11.06 -1.23 8.68
CA THR A 75 11.26 -2.64 9.06
C THR A 75 10.00 -3.48 8.87
N ARG A 76 8.81 -2.93 9.12
CA ARG A 76 7.54 -3.63 8.88
C ARG A 76 7.32 -3.91 7.39
N GLY A 77 7.44 -2.90 6.52
CA GLY A 77 7.29 -3.08 5.07
C GLY A 77 8.33 -4.05 4.49
N SER A 78 9.57 -3.97 4.96
CA SER A 78 10.63 -4.89 4.53
C SER A 78 10.39 -6.35 4.98
N ARG A 79 9.78 -6.58 6.15
CA ARG A 79 9.42 -7.94 6.60
C ARG A 79 8.31 -8.54 5.74
N GLU A 80 7.28 -7.76 5.42
CA GLU A 80 6.19 -8.23 4.56
C GLU A 80 6.68 -8.60 3.15
N MET A 81 7.67 -7.87 2.62
CA MET A 81 8.33 -8.17 1.34
C MET A 81 9.18 -9.45 1.33
N LYS A 82 9.54 -10.00 2.50
CA LYS A 82 10.36 -11.23 2.59
C LYS A 82 9.54 -12.52 2.68
N LYS A 83 8.22 -12.42 2.82
CA LYS A 83 7.32 -13.58 2.87
C LYS A 83 7.22 -14.23 1.48
N GLU A 84 7.12 -15.56 1.44
CA GLU A 84 6.95 -16.32 0.20
C GLU A 84 5.69 -15.88 -0.56
N GLU A 85 4.57 -15.71 0.15
CA GLU A 85 3.30 -15.21 -0.40
C GLU A 85 3.10 -13.71 -0.11
N SER A 86 4.11 -12.90 -0.39
CA SER A 86 4.01 -11.45 -0.18
C SER A 86 3.04 -10.81 -1.17
N SER A 87 1.91 -10.31 -0.68
CA SER A 87 0.99 -9.48 -1.48
C SER A 87 1.71 -8.24 -2.07
N PHE A 88 2.70 -7.69 -1.36
CA PHE A 88 3.51 -6.60 -1.90
C PHE A 88 4.33 -7.01 -3.13
N ARG A 89 4.96 -8.19 -3.14
CA ARG A 89 5.68 -8.67 -4.34
C ARG A 89 4.74 -8.83 -5.53
N LYS A 90 3.60 -9.49 -5.33
CA LYS A 90 2.58 -9.68 -6.38
C LYS A 90 2.13 -8.33 -6.97
N MET A 91 1.87 -7.34 -6.12
CA MET A 91 1.48 -5.99 -6.57
C MET A 91 2.61 -5.24 -7.29
N ILE A 92 3.86 -5.41 -6.85
CA ILE A 92 5.03 -4.85 -7.53
C ILE A 92 5.20 -5.46 -8.92
N ASP A 93 5.01 -6.77 -9.06
CA ASP A 93 5.10 -7.45 -10.35
C ASP A 93 4.00 -6.97 -11.31
N ILE A 94 2.76 -6.76 -10.82
CA ILE A 94 1.70 -6.11 -11.60
C ILE A 94 2.14 -4.71 -12.04
N CYS A 95 2.68 -3.90 -11.12
CA CYS A 95 3.13 -2.53 -11.42
C CYS A 95 4.26 -2.47 -12.45
N LYS A 96 5.14 -3.49 -12.50
CA LYS A 96 6.22 -3.58 -13.51
C LYS A 96 5.68 -3.87 -14.92
N ASN A 97 4.44 -4.37 -15.02
CA ASN A 97 3.78 -4.75 -16.27
C ASN A 97 2.72 -3.73 -16.73
N LEU A 98 2.59 -2.59 -16.03
CA LEU A 98 1.77 -1.44 -16.45
C LEU A 98 2.53 -0.58 -17.47
#